data_AF-A0A0P7CA00-F1
#
_entry.id   AF-A0A0P7CA00-F1
#
_cell.length_a   1.000
_cell.length_b   1.000
_cell.length_c   1.000
_cell.angle_alpha   90.00
_cell.angle_beta   90.00
_cell.angle_gamma   90.00
#
_symmetry.space_group_name_H-M   'P 1'
#
loop_
_entity.id
_entity.type
_entity.pdbx_description
1 polymer ?
#
loop_
_entity_poly.entity_id
_entity_poly.type
_entity_poly.pdbx_seq_one_letter_code
_entity_poly.pdbx_strand_id
1 'polypeptide(L)'
;MTRQQRTPMVRGGIALALTASVLTGLTACGSKNDADKFAEKLRTKGYGKVHVSADIERKGGKKRTVAYDAHVLVNTDADPQTCDVELENDVRSSGRGLVDYFDVDEVRDARGSGHEVEDDRTWPDNPTLTQLRAELTEHSIDC
;
A
#
# COMPACT_ATOMS: atom_id res chain seq x y z
N MET A 1 -61.93 15.20 15.18
CA MET A 1 -61.87 13.95 15.95
C MET A 1 -60.52 13.30 15.74
N THR A 2 -59.93 12.88 16.85
CA THR A 2 -58.59 12.34 17.09
C THR A 2 -58.32 10.99 16.40
N ARG A 3 -57.09 10.80 15.89
CA ARG A 3 -56.14 9.83 16.46
C ARG A 3 -54.74 10.00 15.86
N GLN A 4 -53.80 10.32 16.74
CA GLN A 4 -52.38 10.06 16.57
C GLN A 4 -52.15 8.55 16.45
N GLN A 5 -51.24 8.15 15.57
CA GLN A 5 -50.32 7.04 15.84
C GLN A 5 -48.91 7.48 15.46
N ARG A 6 -48.13 7.78 16.50
CA ARG A 6 -46.67 7.75 16.48
C ARG A 6 -46.26 6.28 16.54
N THR A 7 -45.33 5.89 15.68
CA THR A 7 -44.47 4.72 15.90
C THR A 7 -43.08 5.01 15.31
N PRO A 8 -42.04 4.37 15.83
CA PRO A 8 -40.85 5.05 16.34
C PRO A 8 -39.66 5.07 15.37
N MET A 9 -38.70 5.93 15.71
CA MET A 9 -37.32 5.89 15.22
C MET A 9 -36.75 4.46 15.33
N VAL A 10 -36.29 3.92 14.21
CA VAL A 10 -35.25 2.90 14.22
C VAL A 10 -33.95 3.57 13.76
N ARG A 11 -33.14 3.92 14.76
CA ARG A 11 -31.68 4.06 14.63
C ARG A 11 -31.16 2.70 14.11
N GLY A 12 -31.07 2.56 12.80
CA GLY A 12 -30.35 1.47 12.15
C GLY A 12 -28.98 2.00 11.74
N GLY A 13 -28.02 1.95 12.66
CA GLY A 13 -26.62 2.15 12.29
C GLY A 13 -26.27 1.09 11.24
N ILE A 14 -25.99 1.53 10.01
CA ILE A 14 -25.35 0.68 9.01
C ILE A 14 -23.91 0.53 9.49
N ALA A 15 -23.68 -0.48 10.32
CA ALA A 15 -22.35 -1.02 10.49
C ALA A 15 -21.95 -1.58 9.13
N LEU A 16 -21.16 -0.81 8.38
CA LEU A 16 -20.35 -1.32 7.29
C LEU A 16 -19.41 -2.35 7.91
N ALA A 17 -19.88 -3.60 7.95
CA ALA A 17 -19.05 -4.74 8.24
C ALA A 17 -18.05 -4.84 7.09
N LEU A 18 -16.85 -4.29 7.32
CA LEU A 18 -15.65 -4.61 6.55
C LEU A 18 -15.43 -6.11 6.70
N THR A 19 -16.01 -6.91 5.81
CA THR A 19 -15.67 -8.31 5.67
C THR A 19 -14.25 -8.36 5.11
N ALA A 20 -13.28 -8.33 6.02
CA ALA A 20 -11.91 -8.68 5.75
C ALA A 20 -11.91 -10.11 5.21
N SER A 21 -11.90 -10.21 3.88
CA SER A 21 -11.78 -11.48 3.19
C SER A 21 -10.33 -11.91 3.34
N VAL A 22 -10.02 -12.59 4.45
CA VAL A 22 -8.74 -13.26 4.63
C VAL A 22 -8.72 -14.39 3.60
N LEU A 23 -8.10 -14.15 2.44
CA LEU A 23 -7.71 -15.22 1.54
C LEU A 23 -6.62 -16.05 2.24
N THR A 24 -7.05 -17.03 3.04
CA THR A 24 -6.21 -18.15 3.43
C THR A 24 -6.06 -19.07 2.22
N GLY A 25 -4.99 -18.88 1.46
CA GLY A 25 -4.65 -19.68 0.28
C GLY A 25 -3.27 -20.33 0.38
N LEU A 26 -3.25 -21.57 0.87
CA LEU A 26 -2.34 -22.67 0.53
C LEU A 26 -0.82 -22.47 0.73
N THR A 27 -0.31 -23.15 1.75
CA THR A 27 1.09 -23.50 1.96
C THR A 27 1.65 -24.31 0.78
N ALA A 28 2.54 -23.72 -0.01
CA ALA A 28 3.55 -24.44 -0.75
C ALA A 28 4.86 -24.42 0.06
N CYS A 29 5.25 -25.58 0.59
CA CYS A 29 6.56 -25.77 1.22
C CYS A 29 7.68 -25.47 0.21
N GLY A 30 8.61 -24.57 0.54
CA GLY A 30 9.95 -24.55 -0.09
C GLY A 30 10.61 -23.20 -0.34
N SER A 31 9.87 -22.12 -0.57
CA SER A 31 10.45 -20.76 -0.67
C SER A 31 9.39 -19.75 -0.26
N LYS A 32 9.75 -18.74 0.54
CA LYS A 32 8.87 -17.57 0.77
C LYS A 32 8.39 -17.05 -0.59
N ASN A 33 7.10 -16.75 -0.71
CA ASN A 33 6.57 -16.11 -1.92
C ASN A 33 7.30 -14.77 -2.10
N ASP A 34 7.47 -14.30 -3.34
CA ASP A 34 8.21 -13.06 -3.61
C ASP A 34 7.56 -11.86 -2.91
N ALA A 35 6.24 -11.82 -2.77
CA ALA A 35 5.56 -10.83 -1.92
C ALA A 35 6.03 -10.87 -0.45
N ASP A 36 6.24 -12.06 0.12
CA ASP A 36 6.74 -12.20 1.50
C ASP A 36 8.21 -11.76 1.61
N LYS A 37 9.02 -12.04 0.58
CA LYS A 37 10.41 -11.60 0.52
C LYS A 37 10.49 -10.08 0.40
N PHE A 38 9.62 -9.46 -0.39
CA PHE A 38 9.59 -8.00 -0.49
C PHE A 38 9.12 -7.37 0.82
N ALA A 39 8.08 -7.92 1.45
CA ALA A 39 7.65 -7.48 2.78
C ALA A 39 8.77 -7.63 3.83
N GLU A 40 9.56 -8.71 3.77
CA GLU A 40 10.73 -8.90 4.64
C GLU A 40 11.83 -7.88 4.35
N LYS A 41 12.15 -7.63 3.08
CA LYS A 41 13.10 -6.59 2.66
C LYS A 41 12.70 -5.23 3.22
N LEU A 42 11.43 -4.86 3.12
CA LEU A 42 10.92 -3.61 3.71
C LEU A 42 11.05 -3.62 5.25
N ARG A 43 10.71 -4.73 5.93
CA ARG A 43 10.93 -4.82 7.38
C ARG A 43 12.40 -4.61 7.78
N THR A 44 13.35 -5.10 6.99
CA THR A 44 14.80 -4.85 7.25
C THR A 44 15.21 -3.39 7.08
N LYS A 45 14.43 -2.61 6.33
CA LYS A 45 14.62 -1.16 6.07
C LYS A 45 13.90 -0.26 7.08
N GLY A 46 13.34 -0.86 8.15
CA GLY A 46 12.67 -0.15 9.24
C GLY A 46 11.17 0.02 9.05
N TYR A 47 10.59 -0.47 7.94
CA TYR A 47 9.14 -0.47 7.77
C TYR A 47 8.48 -1.46 8.73
N GLY A 48 7.31 -1.10 9.25
CA GLY A 48 6.58 -1.90 10.24
C GLY A 48 5.86 -3.09 9.62
N LYS A 49 4.55 -3.18 9.87
CA LYS A 49 3.73 -4.20 9.23
C LYS A 49 3.45 -3.79 7.79
N VAL A 50 4.05 -4.51 6.85
CA VAL A 50 3.89 -4.32 5.41
C VAL A 50 2.99 -5.40 4.82
N HIS A 51 2.05 -5.00 3.97
CA HIS A 51 1.30 -5.86 3.08
C HIS A 51 1.77 -5.61 1.64
N VAL A 52 1.91 -6.68 0.86
CA VAL A 52 2.42 -6.62 -0.51
C VAL A 52 1.44 -7.31 -1.43
N SER A 53 1.02 -6.62 -2.48
CA SER A 53 0.27 -7.16 -3.62
C SER A 53 1.19 -7.42 -4.80
N ALA A 54 0.73 -8.23 -5.74
CA ALA A 54 1.40 -8.41 -7.02
C ALA A 54 0.54 -7.78 -8.11
N ASP A 55 1.09 -6.85 -8.88
CA ASP A 55 0.43 -6.36 -10.08
C ASP A 55 0.59 -7.35 -11.23
N ILE A 56 -0.53 -7.64 -11.90
CA ILE A 56 -0.64 -8.69 -12.92
C ILE A 56 -1.16 -8.09 -14.21
N GLU A 57 -0.26 -7.93 -15.19
CA GLU A 57 -0.65 -7.62 -16.56
C GLU A 57 -1.19 -8.85 -17.29
N ARG A 58 -2.25 -8.65 -18.07
CA ARG A 58 -2.78 -9.64 -19.01
C ARG A 58 -2.56 -9.20 -20.46
N LYS A 59 -1.65 -9.87 -21.17
CA LYS A 59 -1.38 -9.62 -22.60
C LYS A 59 -1.48 -10.90 -23.41
N GLY A 60 -2.26 -10.88 -24.49
CA GLY A 60 -2.44 -12.06 -25.37
C GLY A 60 -2.98 -13.31 -24.65
N GLY A 61 -3.81 -13.13 -23.63
CA GLY A 61 -4.36 -14.24 -22.81
C GLY A 61 -3.43 -14.80 -21.75
N LYS A 62 -2.15 -14.37 -21.71
CA LYS A 62 -1.19 -14.74 -20.67
C LYS A 62 -1.21 -13.71 -19.55
N LYS A 63 -1.13 -14.18 -18.30
CA LYS A 63 -0.90 -13.34 -17.12
C LYS A 63 0.60 -13.33 -16.82
N ARG A 64 1.16 -12.17 -16.48
CA ARG A 64 2.50 -12.07 -15.90
C ARG A 64 2.45 -11.10 -14.73
N THR A 65 3.23 -11.39 -13.69
CA THR A 65 3.53 -10.39 -12.67
C THR A 65 4.46 -9.34 -13.27
N VAL A 66 4.15 -8.07 -13.06
CA VAL A 66 4.98 -6.95 -13.51
C VAL A 66 5.56 -6.14 -12.38
N ALA A 67 4.87 -6.08 -11.24
CA ALA A 67 5.38 -5.42 -10.05
C ALA A 67 4.91 -6.13 -8.79
N TYR A 68 5.56 -5.78 -7.68
CA TYR A 68 5.04 -6.03 -6.35
C TYR A 68 4.95 -4.71 -5.61
N ASP A 69 3.76 -4.39 -5.11
CA ASP A 69 3.46 -3.06 -4.58
C ASP A 69 3.18 -3.19 -3.09
N ALA A 70 3.80 -2.31 -2.32
CA ALA A 70 3.66 -2.26 -0.89
C ALA A 70 3.04 -0.94 -0.47
N HIS A 71 1.80 -0.99 0.00
CA HIS A 71 1.17 0.14 0.68
C HIS A 71 1.66 0.23 2.11
N VAL A 72 2.36 1.32 2.43
CA VAL A 72 2.88 1.59 3.77
C VAL A 72 2.32 2.90 4.31
N LEU A 73 1.84 2.83 5.54
CA LEU A 73 1.38 3.98 6.29
C LEU A 73 2.58 4.71 6.91
N VAL A 74 2.81 5.94 6.49
CA VAL A 74 3.92 6.79 6.95
C VAL A 74 3.36 8.06 7.56
N ASN A 75 3.81 8.35 8.78
CA ASN A 75 3.63 9.64 9.44
C ASN A 75 4.99 10.34 9.57
N THR A 76 4.98 11.67 9.64
CA THR A 76 6.17 12.41 10.09
C THR A 76 6.18 12.51 11.62
N ASP A 77 7.30 12.96 12.18
CA ASP A 77 7.37 13.28 13.61
C ASP A 77 6.67 14.62 13.93
N ALA A 78 6.29 15.39 12.91
CA ALA A 78 5.71 16.72 13.04
C ALA A 78 4.17 16.74 12.92
N ASP A 79 3.56 15.77 12.20
CA ASP A 79 2.11 15.59 12.10
C ASP A 79 1.73 14.10 12.32
N PRO A 80 0.71 13.78 13.13
CA PRO A 80 0.18 12.41 13.21
C PRO A 80 -0.65 11.99 11.98
N GLN A 81 -0.79 12.84 10.97
CA GLN A 81 -1.37 12.45 9.68
C GLN A 81 -0.60 11.26 9.10
N THR A 82 -1.31 10.47 8.30
CA THR A 82 -0.75 9.22 7.77
C THR A 82 -0.95 9.26 6.28
N CYS A 83 0.16 9.39 5.57
CA CYS A 83 0.18 9.17 4.14
C CYS A 83 0.18 7.66 3.86
N ASP A 84 -0.53 7.28 2.82
CA ASP A 84 -0.37 5.97 2.20
C ASP A 84 0.65 6.12 1.08
N VAL A 85 1.81 5.47 1.25
CA VAL A 85 2.89 5.49 0.27
C VAL A 85 2.94 4.13 -0.40
N GLU A 86 2.86 4.13 -1.72
CA GLU A 86 3.05 2.97 -2.56
C GLU A 86 4.53 2.83 -2.89
N LEU A 87 5.11 1.69 -2.50
CA LEU A 87 6.48 1.33 -2.85
C LEU A 87 6.44 0.21 -3.88
N GLU A 88 7.06 0.42 -5.05
CA GLU A 88 7.00 -0.52 -6.16
C GLU A 88 8.32 -1.29 -6.33
N ASN A 89 8.20 -2.61 -6.52
CA ASN A 89 9.29 -3.44 -7.05
C ASN A 89 8.97 -3.80 -8.50
N ASP A 90 9.35 -2.97 -9.47
CA ASP A 90 9.15 -3.29 -10.89
C ASP A 90 9.99 -4.52 -11.31
N VAL A 91 9.30 -5.62 -11.60
CA VAL A 91 9.87 -6.90 -12.07
C VAL A 91 9.61 -7.15 -13.56
N ARG A 92 9.00 -6.20 -14.28
CA ARG A 92 8.58 -6.30 -15.69
C ARG A 92 9.73 -6.69 -16.61
N SER A 93 10.93 -6.24 -16.28
CA SER A 93 12.18 -6.50 -17.02
C SER A 93 13.05 -7.61 -16.41
N SER A 94 12.76 -8.08 -15.19
CA SER A 94 13.66 -9.01 -14.47
C SER A 94 13.63 -10.43 -15.03
N GLY A 95 12.46 -10.86 -15.53
CA GLY A 95 12.20 -12.23 -15.99
C GLY A 95 12.41 -13.33 -14.93
N ARG A 96 12.76 -12.96 -13.68
CA ARG A 96 13.23 -13.89 -12.63
C ARG A 96 12.61 -13.63 -11.24
N GLY A 97 11.63 -12.73 -11.14
CA GLY A 97 11.01 -12.35 -9.86
C GLY A 97 11.56 -11.03 -9.32
N LEU A 98 11.58 -10.85 -8.00
CA LEU A 98 12.00 -9.59 -7.36
C LEU A 98 13.33 -9.04 -7.89
N VAL A 99 13.43 -7.72 -7.92
CA VAL A 99 14.69 -6.98 -8.16
C VAL A 99 15.28 -6.44 -6.86
N ASP A 100 16.58 -6.11 -6.91
CA ASP A 100 17.35 -5.72 -5.72
C ASP A 100 17.08 -4.28 -5.24
N TYR A 101 16.41 -3.47 -6.04
CA TYR A 101 15.91 -2.13 -5.67
C TYR A 101 14.39 -2.11 -5.60
N PHE A 102 13.78 -1.00 -5.20
CA PHE A 102 12.36 -0.68 -5.24
C PHE A 102 12.29 0.85 -5.10
N ASP A 103 11.24 1.52 -5.53
CA ASP A 103 11.12 2.98 -5.50
C ASP A 103 9.82 3.40 -4.82
N VAL A 104 9.56 4.70 -4.82
CA VAL A 104 8.29 5.30 -4.42
C VAL A 104 7.50 5.52 -5.71
N ASP A 105 6.31 4.94 -5.81
CA ASP A 105 5.47 5.04 -7.00
C ASP A 105 4.39 6.11 -6.83
N GLU A 106 3.64 6.06 -5.73
CA GLU A 106 2.61 7.05 -5.42
C GLU A 106 2.64 7.44 -3.95
N VAL A 107 2.40 8.71 -3.66
CA VAL A 107 2.14 9.21 -2.31
C VAL A 107 0.73 9.77 -2.25
N ARG A 108 -0.11 9.22 -1.38
CA ARG A 108 -1.46 9.71 -1.09
C ARG A 108 -1.50 10.38 0.27
N ASP A 109 -1.79 11.68 0.28
CA ASP A 109 -1.95 12.44 1.51
C ASP A 109 -3.20 12.03 2.30
N ALA A 110 -3.34 12.51 3.53
CA ALA A 110 -4.50 12.20 4.38
C ALA A 110 -5.84 12.73 3.82
N ARG A 111 -5.81 13.63 2.83
CA ARG A 111 -6.98 14.18 2.14
C ARG A 111 -7.36 13.34 0.91
N GLY A 112 -6.56 12.32 0.58
CA GLY A 112 -6.72 11.45 -0.58
C GLY A 112 -6.21 12.07 -1.87
N SER A 113 -5.44 13.17 -1.83
CA SER A 113 -4.76 13.70 -3.00
C SER A 113 -3.56 12.79 -3.30
N GLY A 114 -3.59 12.16 -4.48
CA GLY A 114 -2.47 11.34 -4.98
C GLY A 114 -1.44 12.19 -5.70
N HIS A 115 -0.18 11.84 -5.50
CA HIS A 115 0.98 12.35 -6.22
C HIS A 115 1.72 11.16 -6.83
N GLU A 116 1.68 11.04 -8.16
CA GLU A 116 2.52 10.10 -8.91
C GLU A 116 3.98 10.56 -8.80
N VAL A 117 4.82 9.63 -8.36
CA VAL A 117 6.25 9.78 -8.10
C VAL A 117 7.07 8.96 -9.10
N GLU A 118 6.55 7.83 -9.59
CA GLU A 118 7.16 7.10 -10.70
C GLU A 118 7.40 8.09 -11.87
N ASP A 119 8.64 8.18 -12.35
CA ASP A 119 9.22 9.21 -13.25
C ASP A 119 9.84 10.48 -12.62
N ASP A 120 9.73 10.71 -11.30
CA ASP A 120 10.43 11.80 -10.61
C ASP A 120 11.77 11.36 -10.01
N ARG A 121 12.86 11.76 -10.67
CA ARG A 121 14.24 11.43 -10.27
C ARG A 121 14.71 12.10 -8.98
N THR A 122 13.89 12.90 -8.32
CA THR A 122 14.21 13.43 -6.99
C THR A 122 14.05 12.38 -5.90
N TRP A 123 13.22 11.36 -6.11
CA TRP A 123 12.96 10.35 -5.10
C TRP A 123 14.03 9.26 -5.08
N PRO A 124 14.49 8.84 -3.89
CA PRO A 124 15.55 7.85 -3.77
C PRO A 124 15.04 6.45 -4.07
N ASP A 125 15.86 5.68 -4.78
CA ASP A 125 15.69 4.24 -4.87
C ASP A 125 15.98 3.56 -3.51
N ASN A 126 15.17 2.56 -3.18
CA ASN A 126 15.32 1.62 -2.07
C ASN A 126 15.43 2.31 -0.68
N PRO A 127 14.55 3.28 -0.37
CA PRO A 127 14.66 4.11 0.82
C PRO A 127 14.43 3.31 2.10
N THR A 128 15.19 3.62 3.15
CA THR A 128 14.79 3.29 4.53
C THR A 128 13.59 4.13 4.96
N LEU A 129 12.84 3.69 5.98
CA LEU A 129 11.72 4.48 6.51
C LEU A 129 12.16 5.89 6.96
N THR A 130 13.36 6.02 7.51
CA THR A 130 13.94 7.31 7.91
C THR A 130 14.20 8.21 6.69
N GLN A 131 14.75 7.66 5.60
CA GLN A 131 14.95 8.42 4.37
C GLN A 131 13.61 8.85 3.77
N LEU A 132 12.64 7.93 3.68
CA LEU A 132 11.31 8.25 3.15
C LEU A 132 10.64 9.40 3.91
N ARG A 133 10.70 9.41 5.24
CA ARG A 133 10.18 10.52 6.06
C ARG A 133 10.90 11.84 5.81
N ALA A 134 12.22 11.79 5.60
CA ALA A 134 13.00 12.99 5.27
C ALA A 134 12.60 13.55 3.91
N GLU A 135 12.44 12.70 2.90
CA GLU A 135 11.99 13.10 1.55
C GLU A 135 10.59 13.71 1.57
N LEU A 136 9.63 13.08 2.26
CA LEU A 136 8.28 13.64 2.43
C LEU A 136 8.34 15.06 3.03
N THR A 137 9.23 15.28 4.00
CA THR A 137 9.44 16.60 4.63
C THR A 137 10.08 17.60 3.65
N GLU A 138 11.11 17.19 2.91
CA GLU A 138 11.80 18.03 1.92
C GLU A 138 10.85 18.48 0.81
N HIS A 139 9.96 17.59 0.38
CA HIS A 139 8.93 17.85 -0.62
C HIS A 139 7.68 18.57 -0.06
N SER A 140 7.68 18.96 1.22
CA SER A 140 6.55 19.63 1.89
C SER A 140 5.23 18.86 1.78
N ILE A 141 5.30 17.53 1.82
CA ILE A 141 4.12 16.65 1.85
C ILE A 141 3.68 16.50 3.30
N ASP A 142 2.41 16.85 3.55
CA ASP A 142 1.80 16.86 4.87
C ASP A 142 1.35 15.43 5.26
N CYS A 143 2.28 14.72 5.89
CA CYS A 143 2.08 13.50 6.67
C CYS A 143 2.61 13.76 8.08
#